data_AF-A0A2I2F3T7-F1
#
_entry.id   AF-A0A2I2F3T7-F1
#
_cell.length_a   1.000
_cell.length_b   1.000
_cell.length_c   1.000
_cell.angle_alpha   90.00
_cell.angle_beta   90.00
_cell.angle_gamma   90.00
#
_symmetry.space_group_name_H-M   'P 1'
#
loop_
_entity.id
_entity.type
_entity.pdbx_description
1 polymer ?
#
loop_
_entity_poly.entity_id
_entity_poly.type
_entity_poly.pdbx_seq_one_letter_code
_entity_poly.pdbx_strand_id
1 'polypeptide(L)'
;MPLHLKHPRLLACARCFRLKRKCDHAKPMCGECRRRGTECLPMKSRKDGQDITIPLEYLKQLESRIAELDRPSAATHDVGVQTDFSTQQPDPHPTTLSGMADSAPGGLHPAAQQVFGTPDDYPQNDLLRHVAASEQDLLRVSDMRSHAPRLEGALISRLAYEVYPDRPGWDFYAGTDAGSPHAGYPFWQEEVYANLYFSITHWVWPFLDSGAWKTWRQEWNSDSEADQWKGFLVKMVLAIGALSCNVLQPSQGHSAHAADLYTAAMAYYPYVMGHESSILQIQASILMVLYALQCPSAEEISTAVSSIVPFCTATVADMRKHAAAGNGVDLGLAGGEGEILTETLFITCFMLNEIVVSGWDRPVSASYRAIDDDVYSLGNEVPSSSSTSTALRHLFRLRKIQADIRRQWREESGQPQANDTMLKSALDTWRNEIPRYGVEEAPSTYLHPLWMANLYDYSVIIMMQEKRDTLQPGDIEDVVTTSDEVCRNFRRLQEEGQVMCYTWSALVFQFRAGITLLYIFWVTPREPTLVQRALEALYICADNVSHHAHRWPDATPYAKIMDFLFQSASWIPAGSPRSHRSACSREELPRHLTELKKQYLHKAVLRMIEDMLLQ
;
A
#
# COMPACT_ATOMS: atom_id res chain seq x y z
N MET A 1 -49.46 7.50 -26.18
CA MET A 1 -49.71 6.81 -24.90
C MET A 1 -48.45 6.91 -24.04
N PRO A 2 -48.48 7.57 -22.87
CA PRO A 2 -47.32 7.62 -22.00
C PRO A 2 -47.13 6.27 -21.27
N LEU A 3 -45.89 5.78 -21.25
CA LEU A 3 -45.48 4.57 -20.55
C LEU A 3 -45.53 4.80 -19.04
N HIS A 4 -46.36 4.01 -18.35
CA HIS A 4 -46.38 3.94 -16.88
C HIS A 4 -45.00 3.54 -16.36
N LEU A 5 -44.33 4.45 -15.64
CA LEU A 5 -43.23 4.12 -14.74
C LEU A 5 -43.76 3.11 -13.70
N LYS A 6 -43.34 1.85 -13.82
CA LYS A 6 -43.60 0.83 -12.79
C LYS A 6 -42.85 1.26 -11.53
N HIS A 7 -43.59 1.79 -10.55
CA HIS A 7 -43.03 1.97 -9.20
C HIS A 7 -42.49 0.63 -8.71
N PRO A 8 -41.25 0.57 -8.19
CA PRO A 8 -40.67 -0.67 -7.69
C PRO A 8 -41.57 -1.21 -6.57
N ARG A 9 -41.97 -2.49 -6.69
CA ARG A 9 -42.77 -3.14 -5.66
C ARG A 9 -42.00 -3.09 -4.33
N LEU A 10 -42.52 -2.35 -3.37
CA LEU A 10 -41.93 -2.25 -2.04
C LEU A 10 -41.87 -3.64 -1.42
N LEU A 11 -40.65 -4.07 -1.04
CA LEU A 11 -40.42 -5.37 -0.44
C LEU A 11 -40.86 -5.34 1.03
N ALA A 12 -41.49 -6.42 1.49
CA ALA A 12 -41.89 -6.56 2.89
C ALA A 12 -40.66 -6.68 3.78
N CYS A 13 -40.71 -6.19 5.03
CA CYS A 13 -39.60 -6.34 5.97
C CYS A 13 -39.30 -7.84 6.24
N ALA A 14 -38.05 -8.19 6.60
CA ALA A 14 -37.61 -9.56 6.77
C ALA A 14 -38.51 -10.38 7.71
N ARG A 15 -39.01 -9.76 8.79
CA ARG A 15 -39.93 -10.40 9.74
C ARG A 15 -41.30 -10.69 9.12
N CYS A 16 -41.93 -9.69 8.52
CA CYS A 16 -43.23 -9.87 7.85
C CYS A 16 -43.14 -10.85 6.69
N PHE A 17 -42.03 -10.85 5.94
CA PHE A 17 -41.79 -11.81 4.88
C PHE A 17 -41.63 -13.24 5.42
N ARG A 18 -40.77 -13.45 6.44
CA ARG A 18 -40.54 -14.77 7.05
C ARG A 18 -41.83 -15.36 7.64
N LEU A 19 -42.63 -14.52 8.28
CA LEU A 19 -43.92 -14.91 8.87
C LEU A 19 -45.08 -14.90 7.87
N LYS A 20 -44.83 -14.58 6.59
CA LYS A 20 -45.83 -14.45 5.52
C LYS A 20 -47.02 -13.56 5.90
N ARG A 21 -46.76 -12.46 6.61
CA ARG A 21 -47.77 -11.46 7.02
C ARG A 21 -47.71 -10.21 6.14
N LYS A 22 -48.84 -9.51 6.04
CA LYS A 22 -48.94 -8.24 5.30
C LYS A 22 -48.08 -7.15 5.98
N CYS A 23 -47.15 -6.58 5.23
CA CYS A 23 -46.32 -5.45 5.65
C CYS A 23 -46.95 -4.17 5.11
N ASP A 24 -47.12 -3.13 5.94
CA ASP A 24 -47.61 -1.81 5.51
C ASP A 24 -46.48 -0.89 5.01
N HIS A 25 -45.22 -1.35 5.10
CA HIS A 25 -44.01 -0.67 4.63
C HIS A 25 -43.79 0.74 5.22
N ALA A 26 -44.45 1.06 6.34
CA ALA A 26 -44.22 2.32 7.03
C ALA A 26 -42.78 2.41 7.53
N LYS A 27 -42.12 3.56 7.31
CA LYS A 27 -40.79 3.89 7.85
C LYS A 27 -40.94 4.75 9.13
N PRO A 28 -40.06 4.62 10.14
CA PRO A 28 -38.89 3.73 10.22
C PRO A 28 -39.24 2.28 10.57
N MET A 29 -40.45 2.00 11.06
CA MET A 29 -40.92 0.65 11.40
C MET A 29 -42.35 0.42 10.93
N CYS A 30 -42.60 -0.76 10.35
CA CYS A 30 -43.92 -1.17 9.89
C CYS A 30 -44.88 -1.37 11.09
N GLY A 31 -46.18 -1.18 10.90
CA GLY A 31 -47.17 -1.19 11.98
C GLY A 31 -47.25 -2.53 12.72
N GLU A 32 -47.02 -3.64 12.02
CA GLU A 32 -47.02 -4.99 12.62
C GLU A 32 -45.78 -5.26 13.49
N CYS A 33 -44.62 -4.69 13.13
CA CYS A 33 -43.42 -4.77 13.97
C CYS A 33 -43.50 -3.80 15.14
N ARG A 34 -44.04 -2.60 14.93
CA ARG A 34 -44.25 -1.60 15.98
C ARG A 34 -45.19 -2.10 17.08
N ARG A 35 -46.37 -2.64 16.73
CA ARG A 35 -47.33 -3.20 17.71
C ARG A 35 -46.77 -4.35 18.53
N ARG A 36 -45.72 -5.01 18.05
CA ARG A 36 -45.12 -6.18 18.72
C ARG A 36 -43.83 -5.82 19.47
N GLY A 37 -43.38 -4.56 19.42
CA GLY A 37 -42.12 -4.15 20.03
C GLY A 37 -40.90 -4.86 19.45
N THR A 38 -40.99 -5.36 18.21
CA THR A 38 -39.93 -6.15 17.57
C THR A 38 -39.24 -5.37 16.47
N GLU A 39 -37.95 -5.62 16.30
CA GLU A 39 -37.10 -5.02 15.27
C GLU A 39 -37.64 -5.23 13.83
N CYS A 40 -37.58 -4.19 13.01
CA CYS A 40 -38.16 -4.15 11.66
C CYS A 40 -37.07 -4.01 10.59
N LEU A 41 -36.47 -5.14 10.19
CA LEU A 41 -35.33 -5.14 9.26
C LEU A 41 -35.73 -5.27 7.78
N PRO A 42 -34.92 -4.78 6.84
CA PRO A 42 -35.13 -4.92 5.40
C PRO A 42 -35.17 -6.38 4.93
N MET A 43 -35.80 -6.61 3.79
CA MET A 43 -35.87 -7.91 3.13
C MET A 43 -34.46 -8.45 2.83
N LYS A 44 -34.22 -9.75 3.07
CA LYS A 44 -32.91 -10.45 2.99
C LYS A 44 -31.89 -10.14 4.09
N SER A 45 -32.21 -9.27 5.05
CA SER A 45 -31.37 -9.16 6.24
C SER A 45 -31.36 -10.46 7.04
N ARG A 46 -30.18 -10.94 7.38
CA ARG A 46 -29.97 -12.11 8.25
C ARG A 46 -29.56 -11.61 9.62
N LYS A 47 -30.13 -12.23 10.67
CA LYS A 47 -29.73 -12.02 12.05
C LYS A 47 -29.14 -13.34 12.52
N ASP A 48 -27.85 -13.34 12.82
CA ASP A 48 -27.15 -14.49 13.39
C ASP A 48 -26.49 -14.01 14.69
N GLY A 49 -26.93 -14.53 15.83
CA GLY A 49 -26.55 -13.98 17.13
C GLY A 49 -26.93 -12.50 17.31
N GLN A 50 -25.95 -11.67 17.67
CA GLN A 50 -26.12 -10.21 17.83
C GLN A 50 -25.93 -9.42 16.53
N ASP A 51 -25.43 -10.06 15.46
CA ASP A 51 -25.11 -9.39 14.20
C ASP A 51 -26.27 -9.36 13.21
N ILE A 52 -26.40 -8.23 12.50
CA ILE A 52 -27.41 -8.03 11.46
C ILE A 52 -26.72 -7.70 10.14
N THR A 53 -26.79 -8.62 9.18
CA THR A 53 -26.32 -8.37 7.81
C THR A 53 -27.39 -7.62 7.03
N ILE A 54 -27.06 -6.46 6.46
CA ILE A 54 -27.96 -5.66 5.62
C ILE A 54 -27.39 -5.60 4.19
N PRO A 55 -28.21 -5.82 3.13
CA PRO A 55 -27.72 -5.71 1.76
C PRO A 55 -27.12 -4.34 1.45
N LEU A 56 -25.93 -4.33 0.83
CA LEU A 56 -25.14 -3.12 0.52
C LEU A 56 -25.93 -2.04 -0.24
N GLU A 57 -26.77 -2.44 -1.18
CA GLU A 57 -27.65 -1.54 -1.96
C GLU A 57 -28.60 -0.74 -1.05
N TYR A 58 -29.09 -1.37 0.02
CA TYR A 58 -30.01 -0.75 0.96
C TYR A 58 -29.30 0.18 1.94
N LEU A 59 -28.07 -0.17 2.33
CA LEU A 59 -27.18 0.69 3.12
C LEU A 59 -26.89 1.99 2.36
N LYS A 60 -26.51 1.88 1.08
CA LYS A 60 -26.31 3.04 0.19
C LYS A 60 -27.58 3.91 0.05
N GLN A 61 -28.76 3.29 -0.03
CA GLN A 61 -30.03 4.03 -0.08
C GLN A 61 -30.35 4.75 1.23
N LEU A 62 -29.98 4.19 2.38
CA LEU A 62 -30.14 4.86 3.67
C LEU A 62 -29.16 6.02 3.82
N GLU A 63 -27.89 5.80 3.49
CA GLU A 63 -26.84 6.84 3.50
C GLU A 63 -27.22 8.02 2.60
N SER A 64 -27.68 7.74 1.37
CA SER A 64 -28.16 8.78 0.46
C SER A 64 -29.35 9.55 1.01
N ARG A 65 -30.26 8.87 1.73
CA ARG A 65 -31.46 9.50 2.29
C ARG A 65 -31.19 10.27 3.57
N ILE A 66 -30.19 9.86 4.35
CA ILE A 66 -29.66 10.62 5.48
C ILE A 66 -28.99 11.89 4.95
N ALA A 67 -28.14 11.78 3.92
CA ALA A 67 -27.53 12.94 3.26
C ALA A 67 -28.56 13.92 2.65
N GLU A 68 -29.71 13.42 2.19
CA GLU A 68 -30.84 14.27 1.75
C GLU A 68 -31.58 14.93 2.91
N LEU A 69 -31.74 14.25 4.04
CA LEU A 69 -32.42 14.76 5.24
C LEU A 69 -31.54 15.72 6.05
N ASP A 70 -30.22 15.54 6.02
CA ASP A 70 -29.22 16.37 6.68
C ASP A 70 -28.86 17.62 5.86
N ARG A 71 -29.42 17.80 4.66
CA ARG A 71 -29.40 19.12 4.04
C ARG A 71 -30.25 20.06 4.89
N PRO A 72 -29.68 21.16 5.40
CA PRO A 72 -30.43 22.09 6.24
C PRO A 72 -31.64 22.60 5.44
N SER A 73 -32.83 22.20 5.86
CA SER A 73 -34.06 22.88 5.47
C SER A 73 -33.97 24.28 6.06
N ALA A 74 -33.80 25.28 5.20
CA ALA A 74 -33.91 26.69 5.54
C ALA A 74 -35.37 27.02 5.88
N ALA A 75 -35.85 26.51 7.02
CA ALA A 75 -37.03 26.95 7.77
C ALA A 75 -37.33 25.92 8.86
N THR A 76 -36.80 26.13 10.08
CA THR A 76 -37.60 25.81 11.27
C THR A 76 -37.15 26.63 12.46
N HIS A 77 -38.16 27.24 13.06
CA HIS A 77 -38.13 28.18 14.16
C HIS A 77 -37.44 27.64 15.41
N ASP A 78 -36.70 28.54 16.04
CA ASP A 78 -36.26 28.49 17.43
C ASP A 78 -37.48 28.35 18.36
N VAL A 79 -37.56 27.24 19.08
CA VAL A 79 -38.40 27.09 20.27
C VAL A 79 -37.52 26.47 21.33
N GLY A 80 -36.87 27.34 22.12
CA GLY A 80 -36.29 26.97 23.39
C GLY A 80 -37.38 26.45 24.33
N VAL A 81 -37.15 25.26 24.89
CA VAL A 81 -37.83 24.79 26.09
C VAL A 81 -36.76 24.38 27.09
N GLN A 82 -36.59 25.25 28.08
CA GLN A 82 -35.93 24.96 29.34
C GLN A 82 -36.66 23.82 30.05
N THR A 83 -35.91 22.93 30.69
CA THR A 83 -36.41 22.14 31.83
C THR A 83 -35.33 22.08 32.89
N ASP A 84 -35.38 23.02 33.82
CA ASP A 84 -34.77 22.88 35.13
C ASP A 84 -35.65 22.01 36.05
N PHE A 85 -34.94 21.38 36.98
CA PHE A 85 -35.39 20.52 38.07
C PHE A 85 -36.64 21.00 38.81
N SER A 86 -37.42 20.06 39.36
CA SER A 86 -38.35 20.34 40.46
C SER A 86 -38.47 19.17 41.43
N THR A 87 -38.16 19.46 42.68
CA THR A 87 -38.53 18.68 43.87
C THR A 87 -39.53 19.51 44.68
N GLN A 88 -40.74 18.96 44.86
CA GLN A 88 -41.73 19.15 45.94
C GLN A 88 -42.20 20.56 46.41
N GLN A 89 -43.46 20.88 46.06
CA GLN A 89 -44.66 21.31 46.87
C GLN A 89 -44.55 22.23 48.12
N PRO A 90 -45.65 22.89 48.62
CA PRO A 90 -46.98 23.19 48.03
C PRO A 90 -47.60 24.61 48.33
N ASP A 91 -48.63 24.97 47.54
CA ASP A 91 -49.90 25.65 47.91
C ASP A 91 -50.03 27.19 48.16
N PRO A 92 -51.27 27.76 48.00
CA PRO A 92 -51.53 28.90 47.10
C PRO A 92 -52.13 30.15 47.77
N HIS A 93 -52.11 31.30 47.06
CA HIS A 93 -53.26 32.16 46.72
C HIS A 93 -52.82 33.55 46.18
N PRO A 94 -53.69 34.28 45.44
CA PRO A 94 -53.32 35.17 44.33
C PRO A 94 -53.44 36.65 44.70
N THR A 95 -53.13 37.56 43.76
CA THR A 95 -53.96 38.73 43.34
C THR A 95 -53.12 39.81 42.61
N THR A 96 -53.29 39.84 41.28
CA THR A 96 -53.54 41.01 40.39
C THR A 96 -52.57 42.20 40.16
N LEU A 97 -52.47 42.50 38.84
CA LEU A 97 -52.73 43.78 38.14
C LEU A 97 -51.58 44.78 37.86
N SER A 98 -51.32 44.88 36.54
CA SER A 98 -51.38 46.09 35.69
C SER A 98 -50.22 47.09 35.60
N GLY A 99 -50.06 47.56 34.35
CA GLY A 99 -49.60 48.91 33.98
C GLY A 99 -48.54 48.89 32.87
N MET A 100 -48.93 48.97 31.59
CA MET A 100 -49.01 50.19 30.74
C MET A 100 -47.65 50.65 30.19
N ALA A 101 -47.43 50.55 28.87
CA ALA A 101 -47.56 51.62 27.85
C ALA A 101 -46.23 52.42 27.72
N ASP A 102 -45.73 52.96 26.60
CA ASP A 102 -46.31 53.35 25.31
C ASP A 102 -45.18 53.77 24.33
N SER A 103 -45.35 53.45 23.04
CA SER A 103 -45.28 54.41 21.91
C SER A 103 -43.96 54.85 21.19
N ALA A 104 -43.81 54.32 19.96
CA ALA A 104 -43.85 55.03 18.64
C ALA A 104 -42.65 55.90 18.12
N PRO A 105 -42.60 56.31 16.81
CA PRO A 105 -41.55 55.86 15.84
C PRO A 105 -41.05 56.93 14.81
N GLY A 106 -40.22 56.55 13.82
CA GLY A 106 -40.32 57.08 12.43
C GLY A 106 -39.07 57.62 11.68
N GLY A 107 -39.06 57.42 10.33
CA GLY A 107 -38.39 58.23 9.27
C GLY A 107 -37.11 57.63 8.62
N LEU A 108 -37.07 57.11 7.37
CA LEU A 108 -37.14 57.69 5.99
C LEU A 108 -35.76 58.01 5.32
N HIS A 109 -35.35 57.17 4.33
CA HIS A 109 -34.71 57.33 2.97
C HIS A 109 -33.86 58.59 2.56
N PRO A 110 -33.19 58.69 1.36
CA PRO A 110 -32.79 57.71 0.29
C PRO A 110 -31.40 57.95 -0.44
N ALA A 111 -31.16 57.14 -1.50
CA ALA A 111 -30.37 57.39 -2.74
C ALA A 111 -28.84 57.17 -2.68
N ALA A 112 -28.14 56.64 -3.70
CA ALA A 112 -28.40 56.61 -5.14
C ALA A 112 -27.61 55.47 -5.84
N GLN A 113 -28.22 54.91 -6.90
CA GLN A 113 -27.67 54.62 -8.24
C GLN A 113 -26.45 53.67 -8.36
N GLN A 114 -26.30 52.77 -9.32
CA GLN A 114 -26.94 52.32 -10.58
C GLN A 114 -25.96 51.23 -11.09
N VAL A 115 -26.23 50.24 -11.95
CA VAL A 115 -27.38 49.70 -12.67
C VAL A 115 -26.84 48.46 -13.41
N PHE A 116 -27.58 47.35 -13.31
CA PHE A 116 -27.93 46.34 -14.34
C PHE A 116 -26.82 45.61 -15.14
N GLY A 117 -26.99 44.36 -15.56
CA GLY A 117 -28.18 43.52 -15.56
C GLY A 117 -27.89 42.16 -16.21
N THR A 118 -28.65 41.19 -15.73
CA THR A 118 -28.88 39.78 -16.09
C THR A 118 -29.73 39.64 -17.38
N PRO A 119 -30.43 38.53 -17.69
CA PRO A 119 -30.21 37.05 -17.61
C PRO A 119 -30.56 36.36 -18.97
N ASP A 120 -30.65 35.01 -19.00
CA ASP A 120 -31.64 34.15 -19.70
C ASP A 120 -30.95 32.93 -20.34
N ASP A 121 -31.17 31.66 -19.96
CA ASP A 121 -32.34 30.75 -19.89
C ASP A 121 -32.26 29.65 -20.99
N TYR A 122 -32.55 28.41 -20.57
CA TYR A 122 -32.44 27.06 -21.18
C TYR A 122 -33.20 26.80 -22.54
N PRO A 123 -33.32 25.57 -23.14
CA PRO A 123 -32.60 24.26 -23.04
C PRO A 123 -32.35 23.50 -24.41
N GLN A 124 -31.72 22.31 -24.31
CA GLN A 124 -32.04 21.00 -24.97
C GLN A 124 -31.29 20.47 -26.23
N ASN A 125 -30.62 19.32 -26.00
CA ASN A 125 -30.36 18.12 -26.84
C ASN A 125 -30.02 18.23 -28.34
N ASP A 126 -28.87 17.65 -28.75
CA ASP A 126 -28.87 16.52 -29.70
C ASP A 126 -27.54 15.72 -29.75
N LEU A 127 -27.63 14.52 -30.33
CA LEU A 127 -26.75 13.34 -30.29
C LEU A 127 -25.48 13.37 -31.19
N LEU A 128 -24.46 12.61 -30.75
CA LEU A 128 -23.54 11.73 -31.52
C LEU A 128 -22.77 12.25 -32.76
N ARG A 129 -21.42 12.26 -32.67
CA ARG A 129 -20.41 11.54 -33.52
C ARG A 129 -19.15 12.35 -33.91
N HIS A 130 -18.01 11.70 -33.65
CA HIS A 130 -16.73 11.66 -34.38
C HIS A 130 -15.79 12.89 -34.49
N VAL A 131 -14.60 12.70 -33.89
CA VAL A 131 -13.23 12.89 -34.43
C VAL A 131 -12.89 14.24 -35.10
N ALA A 132 -12.06 15.04 -34.42
CA ALA A 132 -10.72 15.48 -34.86
C ALA A 132 -10.23 16.65 -34.00
N ALA A 133 -8.91 16.75 -33.87
CA ALA A 133 -8.16 17.63 -32.98
C ALA A 133 -8.38 19.14 -33.18
N SER A 134 -8.19 19.91 -32.10
CA SER A 134 -7.35 21.10 -32.17
C SER A 134 -6.66 21.35 -30.84
N GLU A 135 -5.33 21.35 -30.90
CA GLU A 135 -4.42 21.94 -29.93
C GLU A 135 -4.76 23.44 -29.80
N GLN A 136 -5.11 23.89 -28.60
CA GLN A 136 -4.98 25.25 -28.05
C GLN A 136 -6.02 25.42 -26.92
N ASP A 137 -5.63 25.07 -25.69
CA ASP A 137 -6.05 25.76 -24.45
C ASP A 137 -5.44 25.12 -23.17
N LEU A 138 -4.17 24.71 -23.25
CA LEU A 138 -3.35 24.41 -22.07
C LEU A 138 -2.57 25.66 -21.63
N LEU A 139 -3.27 26.75 -21.33
CA LEU A 139 -2.68 27.92 -20.68
C LEU A 139 -3.67 28.59 -19.72
N ARG A 140 -3.82 28.00 -18.53
CA ARG A 140 -4.06 28.73 -17.27
C ARG A 140 -4.04 27.76 -16.08
N VAL A 141 -2.85 27.37 -15.65
CA VAL A 141 -2.64 26.86 -14.29
C VAL A 141 -2.20 28.05 -13.45
N SER A 142 -3.13 28.59 -12.67
CA SER A 142 -2.82 29.40 -11.51
C SER A 142 -3.65 28.86 -10.35
N ASP A 143 -2.95 28.51 -9.28
CA ASP A 143 -3.40 28.13 -7.94
C ASP A 143 -4.90 27.90 -7.72
N MET A 144 -5.26 26.62 -7.58
CA MET A 144 -6.34 26.22 -6.68
C MET A 144 -5.98 24.93 -5.96
N ARG A 145 -5.55 25.07 -4.69
CA ARG A 145 -5.81 24.05 -3.66
C ARG A 145 -7.33 23.90 -3.55
N SER A 146 -7.90 22.89 -4.18
CA SER A 146 -9.26 22.43 -3.89
C SER A 146 -9.17 21.12 -3.12
N HIS A 147 -9.58 21.16 -1.86
CA HIS A 147 -9.79 20.01 -0.98
C HIS A 147 -10.69 18.97 -1.66
N ALA A 148 -10.09 17.90 -2.18
CA ALA A 148 -10.82 16.66 -2.41
C ALA A 148 -11.10 16.01 -1.04
N PRO A 149 -12.33 15.54 -0.75
CA PRO A 149 -12.61 14.85 0.49
C PRO A 149 -11.78 13.56 0.56
N ARG A 150 -10.98 13.41 1.61
CA ARG A 150 -10.03 12.30 1.81
C ARG A 150 -10.78 10.96 1.88
N LEU A 151 -10.61 10.12 0.85
CA LEU A 151 -10.99 8.70 0.87
C LEU A 151 -10.14 7.85 1.85
N GLU A 152 -9.10 8.45 2.45
CA GLU A 152 -8.10 7.79 3.32
C GLU A 152 -8.67 7.26 4.64
N GLY A 153 -9.68 7.93 5.21
CA GLY A 153 -10.33 7.50 6.45
C GLY A 153 -11.12 6.19 6.29
N ALA A 154 -11.72 6.00 5.11
CA ALA A 154 -12.57 4.84 4.85
C ALA A 154 -11.79 3.53 4.72
N LEU A 155 -10.54 3.55 4.22
CA LEU A 155 -9.70 2.35 4.11
C LEU A 155 -9.17 1.88 5.46
N ILE A 156 -8.75 2.81 6.33
CA ILE A 156 -8.31 2.49 7.69
C ILE A 156 -9.51 2.03 8.53
N SER A 157 -10.66 2.71 8.44
CA SER A 157 -11.89 2.26 9.09
C SER A 157 -12.34 0.90 8.57
N ARG A 158 -12.20 0.60 7.27
CA ARG A 158 -12.59 -0.68 6.69
C ARG A 158 -11.66 -1.83 7.10
N LEU A 159 -10.34 -1.63 7.10
CA LEU A 159 -9.37 -2.60 7.61
C LEU A 159 -9.49 -2.80 9.13
N ALA A 160 -9.86 -1.75 9.89
CA ALA A 160 -10.14 -1.86 11.32
C ALA A 160 -11.48 -2.57 11.61
N TYR A 161 -12.52 -2.34 10.80
CA TYR A 161 -13.83 -3.00 10.93
C TYR A 161 -13.81 -4.47 10.53
N GLU A 162 -13.03 -4.83 9.51
CA GLU A 162 -12.92 -6.22 9.02
C GLU A 162 -12.19 -7.14 10.04
N VAL A 163 -11.41 -6.60 10.98
CA VAL A 163 -10.61 -7.38 11.94
C VAL A 163 -11.28 -7.50 13.33
N TYR A 164 -12.18 -6.59 13.72
CA TYR A 164 -12.93 -6.66 15.00
C TYR A 164 -14.38 -6.12 14.86
N PRO A 165 -15.39 -6.97 14.64
CA PRO A 165 -16.79 -6.54 14.47
C PRO A 165 -17.46 -6.02 15.77
N ASP A 166 -16.89 -6.30 16.95
CA ASP A 166 -17.51 -6.08 18.26
C ASP A 166 -17.14 -4.75 18.97
N ARG A 167 -16.52 -3.77 18.29
CA ARG A 167 -16.20 -2.46 18.91
C ARG A 167 -16.73 -1.27 18.09
N PRO A 168 -17.76 -0.55 18.57
CA PRO A 168 -18.28 0.61 17.87
C PRO A 168 -17.36 1.83 18.03
N GLY A 169 -17.08 2.51 16.90
CA GLY A 169 -16.74 3.94 16.86
C GLY A 169 -15.31 4.33 17.20
N TRP A 170 -14.44 4.40 16.19
CA TRP A 170 -13.26 5.28 16.23
C TRP A 170 -13.60 6.57 15.50
N ASP A 171 -14.29 7.49 16.18
CA ASP A 171 -14.36 8.87 15.73
C ASP A 171 -12.94 9.44 15.80
N PHE A 172 -12.36 9.72 14.63
CA PHE A 172 -11.08 10.40 14.48
C PHE A 172 -11.21 11.80 15.11
N TYR A 173 -10.76 11.99 16.35
CA TYR A 173 -10.64 13.32 16.92
C TYR A 173 -9.54 14.07 16.18
N ALA A 174 -9.96 14.95 15.27
CA ALA A 174 -9.20 16.11 14.91
C ALA A 174 -9.07 17.02 16.15
N GLY A 175 -7.84 17.24 16.60
CA GLY A 175 -7.53 18.29 17.57
C GLY A 175 -7.02 17.76 18.91
N THR A 176 -5.70 17.63 19.01
CA THR A 176 -4.99 18.01 20.23
C THR A 176 -3.79 18.85 19.85
N ASP A 177 -3.65 19.98 20.55
CA ASP A 177 -2.69 21.04 20.28
C ASP A 177 -1.25 20.54 20.12
N ALA A 178 -0.62 20.98 19.03
CA ALA A 178 0.82 20.90 18.83
C ALA A 178 1.52 21.82 19.85
N GLY A 179 1.89 21.28 21.00
CA GLY A 179 2.46 22.12 22.06
C GLY A 179 3.01 21.40 23.29
N SER A 180 3.69 20.25 23.16
CA SER A 180 4.55 19.73 24.23
C SER A 180 5.58 18.72 23.69
N PRO A 181 6.91 18.92 23.88
CA PRO A 181 7.93 17.99 23.42
C PRO A 181 8.05 16.69 24.24
N HIS A 182 7.24 16.47 25.28
CA HIS A 182 7.41 15.36 26.22
C HIS A 182 6.13 14.59 26.57
N ALA A 183 5.06 14.68 25.77
CA ALA A 183 3.93 13.77 25.92
C ALA A 183 4.23 12.48 25.15
N GLY A 184 4.48 11.37 25.87
CA GLY A 184 4.58 10.04 25.28
C GLY A 184 3.39 9.77 24.36
N TYR A 185 3.65 9.16 23.20
CA TYR A 185 2.61 8.85 22.23
C TYR A 185 1.47 8.04 22.88
N PRO A 186 0.20 8.29 22.56
CA PRO A 186 -0.92 7.59 23.19
C PRO A 186 -0.83 6.07 23.00
N PHE A 187 -1.11 5.29 24.04
CA PHE A 187 -1.12 3.82 24.01
C PHE A 187 -1.90 3.22 22.81
N TRP A 188 -2.97 3.89 22.38
CA TRP A 188 -3.78 3.51 21.22
C TRP A 188 -3.00 3.52 19.90
N GLN A 189 -1.97 4.36 19.79
CA GLN A 189 -1.18 4.50 18.58
C GLN A 189 -0.26 3.30 18.33
N GLU A 190 0.33 2.74 19.39
CA GLU A 190 1.07 1.48 19.28
C GLU A 190 0.17 0.33 18.84
N GLU A 191 -1.09 0.30 19.32
CA GLU A 191 -2.06 -0.70 18.89
C GLU A 191 -2.37 -0.58 17.39
N VAL A 192 -2.51 0.66 16.89
CA VAL A 192 -2.66 0.93 15.45
C VAL A 192 -1.45 0.41 14.66
N TYR A 193 -0.23 0.67 15.13
CA TYR A 193 0.98 0.19 14.45
C TYR A 193 1.06 -1.34 14.42
N ALA A 194 0.80 -2.01 15.54
CA ALA A 194 0.78 -3.46 15.60
C ALA A 194 -0.25 -4.04 14.61
N ASN A 195 -1.46 -3.47 14.58
CA ASN A 195 -2.51 -3.90 13.67
C ASN A 195 -2.14 -3.68 12.20
N LEU A 196 -1.52 -2.54 11.85
CA LEU A 196 -1.03 -2.29 10.50
C LEU A 196 0.08 -3.28 10.11
N TYR A 197 1.01 -3.58 11.02
CA TYR A 197 2.03 -4.59 10.76
C TYR A 197 1.41 -5.95 10.43
N PHE A 198 0.50 -6.44 11.27
CA PHE A 198 -0.09 -7.77 11.09
C PHE A 198 -1.05 -7.86 9.89
N SER A 199 -1.77 -6.78 9.56
CA SER A 199 -2.72 -6.76 8.45
C SER A 199 -2.07 -6.53 7.07
N ILE A 200 -0.90 -5.88 7.03
CA ILE A 200 -0.25 -5.49 5.78
C ILE A 200 1.07 -6.23 5.59
N THR A 201 2.02 -6.04 6.51
CA THR A 201 3.39 -6.51 6.33
C THR A 201 3.47 -8.01 6.59
N HIS A 202 2.97 -8.48 7.74
CA HIS A 202 3.01 -9.89 8.12
C HIS A 202 2.21 -10.78 7.18
N TRP A 203 1.12 -10.27 6.60
CA TRP A 203 0.33 -11.01 5.61
C TRP A 203 1.19 -11.54 4.44
N VAL A 204 2.22 -10.79 4.07
CA VAL A 204 3.15 -11.11 2.97
C VAL A 204 4.40 -11.80 3.47
N TRP A 205 4.76 -11.52 4.71
CA TRP A 205 5.95 -12.03 5.39
C TRP A 205 5.50 -12.76 6.67
N PRO A 206 4.91 -13.97 6.57
CA PRO A 206 4.25 -14.59 7.71
C PRO A 206 5.25 -15.43 8.53
N PHE A 207 6.22 -14.76 9.14
CA PHE A 207 7.32 -15.42 9.88
C PHE A 207 7.18 -15.34 11.41
N LEU A 208 6.25 -14.54 11.91
CA LEU A 208 5.89 -14.43 13.33
C LEU A 208 4.54 -15.09 13.61
N ASP A 209 4.31 -15.52 14.84
CA ASP A 209 2.95 -15.85 15.30
C ASP A 209 2.34 -14.63 16.01
N SER A 210 1.14 -14.21 15.57
CA SER A 210 0.49 -13.03 16.13
C SER A 210 0.04 -13.23 17.57
N GLY A 211 -0.36 -14.46 17.94
CA GLY A 211 -0.74 -14.82 19.31
C GLY A 211 0.47 -14.75 20.25
N ALA A 212 1.57 -15.39 19.87
CA ALA A 212 2.83 -15.37 20.59
C ALA A 212 3.36 -13.94 20.76
N TRP A 213 3.32 -13.12 19.71
CA TRP A 213 3.75 -11.72 19.80
C TRP A 213 2.91 -10.90 20.78
N LYS A 214 1.58 -11.11 20.81
CA LYS A 214 0.70 -10.43 21.79
C LYS A 214 1.05 -10.84 23.21
N THR A 215 1.35 -12.12 23.45
CA THR A 215 1.82 -12.62 24.74
C THR A 215 3.16 -11.99 25.12
N TRP A 216 4.14 -11.97 24.21
CA TRP A 216 5.44 -11.33 24.45
C TRP A 216 5.31 -9.85 24.82
N ARG A 217 4.41 -9.11 24.16
CA ARG A 217 4.14 -7.70 24.49
C ARG A 217 3.55 -7.55 25.90
N GLN A 218 2.63 -8.41 26.30
CA GLN A 218 2.04 -8.38 27.63
C GLN A 218 3.08 -8.70 28.72
N GLU A 219 3.89 -9.72 28.49
CA GLU A 219 4.96 -10.14 29.42
C GLU A 219 6.01 -9.03 29.55
N TRP A 220 6.50 -8.48 28.43
CA TRP A 220 7.50 -7.41 28.43
C TRP A 220 6.99 -6.10 29.07
N ASN A 221 5.70 -5.79 28.92
CA ASN A 221 5.10 -4.64 29.59
C ASN A 221 4.91 -4.85 31.11
N SER A 222 4.82 -6.11 31.55
CA SER A 222 4.63 -6.46 32.96
C SER A 222 5.96 -6.55 33.71
N ASP A 223 6.97 -7.10 33.05
CA ASP A 223 8.33 -7.23 33.56
C ASP A 223 9.34 -7.03 32.42
N SER A 224 9.90 -5.82 32.31
CA SER A 224 10.86 -5.47 31.28
C SER A 224 12.28 -5.98 31.55
N GLU A 225 12.54 -6.54 32.73
CA GLU A 225 13.84 -7.10 33.12
C GLU A 225 13.94 -8.59 32.74
N ALA A 226 12.82 -9.31 32.75
CA ALA A 226 12.74 -10.68 32.27
C ALA A 226 12.65 -10.75 30.73
N ASP A 227 13.45 -11.63 30.11
CA ASP A 227 13.44 -11.90 28.66
C ASP A 227 13.54 -10.64 27.77
N GLN A 228 14.60 -9.84 27.99
CA GLN A 228 14.82 -8.56 27.32
C GLN A 228 14.81 -8.64 25.78
N TRP A 229 15.06 -9.82 25.20
CA TRP A 229 14.93 -10.07 23.76
C TRP A 229 13.50 -9.82 23.23
N LYS A 230 12.45 -9.96 24.05
CA LYS A 230 11.06 -9.65 23.67
C LYS A 230 10.89 -8.18 23.33
N GLY A 231 11.59 -7.29 24.05
CA GLY A 231 11.60 -5.86 23.80
C GLY A 231 12.06 -5.50 22.39
N PHE A 232 13.02 -6.25 21.84
CA PHE A 232 13.44 -6.10 20.44
C PHE A 232 12.27 -6.41 19.48
N LEU A 233 11.64 -7.59 19.59
CA LEU A 233 10.59 -8.01 18.66
C LEU A 233 9.34 -7.11 18.74
N VAL A 234 8.95 -6.70 19.95
CA VAL A 234 7.81 -5.81 20.16
C VAL A 234 8.06 -4.47 19.47
N LYS A 235 9.21 -3.83 19.75
CA LYS A 235 9.51 -2.52 19.19
C LYS A 235 9.73 -2.54 17.68
N MET A 236 10.33 -3.59 17.13
CA MET A 236 10.50 -3.74 15.68
C MET A 236 9.16 -3.84 14.95
N VAL A 237 8.21 -4.63 15.47
CA VAL A 237 6.86 -4.72 14.91
C VAL A 237 6.16 -3.37 14.92
N LEU A 238 6.27 -2.63 16.02
CA LEU A 238 5.71 -1.28 16.13
C LEU A 238 6.40 -0.29 15.18
N ALA A 239 7.72 -0.36 15.01
CA ALA A 239 8.48 0.53 14.13
C ALA A 239 8.05 0.35 12.66
N ILE A 240 7.92 -0.90 12.19
CA ILE A 240 7.47 -1.22 10.83
C ILE A 240 5.99 -0.82 10.65
N GLY A 241 5.16 -1.07 11.66
CA GLY A 241 3.77 -0.61 11.68
C GLY A 241 3.64 0.91 11.58
N ALA A 242 4.52 1.65 12.25
CA ALA A 242 4.60 3.11 12.19
C ALA A 242 5.03 3.60 10.79
N LEU A 243 5.95 2.90 10.11
CA LEU A 243 6.29 3.21 8.71
C LEU A 243 5.10 2.98 7.77
N SER A 244 4.35 1.89 7.96
CA SER A 244 3.11 1.64 7.21
C SER A 244 2.07 2.74 7.47
N CYS A 245 1.92 3.17 8.72
CA CYS A 245 1.05 4.29 9.10
C CYS A 245 1.50 5.60 8.46
N ASN A 246 2.81 5.87 8.41
CA ASN A 246 3.39 7.03 7.73
C ASN A 246 3.05 7.07 6.24
N VAL A 247 2.85 5.92 5.59
CA VAL A 247 2.37 5.85 4.19
C VAL A 247 0.93 6.28 4.05
N LEU A 248 0.08 5.85 4.97
CA LEU A 248 -1.32 6.20 4.96
C LEU A 248 -1.54 7.64 5.46
N GLN A 249 -0.67 8.16 6.33
CA GLN A 249 -0.79 9.48 6.98
C GLN A 249 0.55 10.24 7.05
N PRO A 250 1.05 10.80 5.93
CA PRO A 250 2.42 11.34 5.80
C PRO A 250 2.76 12.63 6.59
N SER A 251 1.87 13.11 7.47
CA SER A 251 1.99 14.43 8.13
C SER A 251 1.95 14.39 9.66
N GLN A 252 1.91 13.20 10.25
CA GLN A 252 1.68 13.02 11.69
C GLN A 252 2.92 12.54 12.46
N GLY A 253 4.13 12.72 11.92
CA GLY A 253 5.37 12.37 12.62
C GLY A 253 5.63 10.87 12.79
N HIS A 254 4.81 9.99 12.20
CA HIS A 254 4.96 8.53 12.31
C HIS A 254 6.33 8.03 11.85
N SER A 255 6.95 8.66 10.85
CA SER A 255 8.31 8.30 10.42
C SER A 255 9.37 8.57 11.48
N ALA A 256 9.26 9.69 12.21
CA ALA A 256 10.20 10.02 13.28
C ALA A 256 10.02 9.04 14.44
N HIS A 257 8.77 8.76 14.80
CA HIS A 257 8.47 7.79 15.84
C HIS A 257 8.90 6.35 15.48
N ALA A 258 8.79 5.96 14.21
CA ALA A 258 9.33 4.69 13.73
C ALA A 258 10.84 4.58 13.96
N ALA A 259 11.58 5.68 13.73
CA ALA A 259 13.01 5.75 14.00
C ALA A 259 13.31 5.65 15.51
N ASP A 260 12.55 6.35 16.36
CA ASP A 260 12.70 6.26 17.82
C ASP A 260 12.46 4.82 18.32
N LEU A 261 11.42 4.16 17.81
CA LEU A 261 11.09 2.77 18.13
C LEU A 261 12.19 1.81 17.66
N TYR A 262 12.73 2.01 16.47
CA TYR A 262 13.84 1.22 15.93
C TYR A 262 15.11 1.39 16.78
N THR A 263 15.50 2.63 17.08
CA THR A 263 16.65 2.92 17.95
C THR A 263 16.45 2.28 19.33
N ALA A 264 15.26 2.37 19.90
CA ALA A 264 14.94 1.71 21.16
C ALA A 264 14.96 0.18 21.04
N ALA A 265 14.57 -0.40 19.89
CA ALA A 265 14.67 -1.83 19.64
C ALA A 265 16.14 -2.30 19.60
N MET A 266 17.02 -1.52 18.99
CA MET A 266 18.44 -1.85 18.87
C MET A 266 19.14 -1.97 20.22
N ALA A 267 18.67 -1.27 21.26
CA ALA A 267 19.16 -1.45 22.64
C ALA A 267 18.95 -2.88 23.16
N TYR A 268 17.96 -3.60 22.63
CA TYR A 268 17.64 -4.98 23.01
C TYR A 268 18.22 -6.03 22.05
N TYR A 269 18.75 -5.62 20.89
CA TYR A 269 19.30 -6.52 19.88
C TYR A 269 20.41 -7.44 20.41
N PRO A 270 21.35 -6.99 21.29
CA PRO A 270 22.36 -7.88 21.86
C PRO A 270 21.78 -9.08 22.62
N TYR A 271 20.61 -8.94 23.25
CA TYR A 271 19.96 -10.06 23.95
C TYR A 271 19.39 -11.10 23.00
N VAL A 272 18.95 -10.69 21.80
CA VAL A 272 18.55 -11.62 20.75
C VAL A 272 19.75 -12.39 20.23
N MET A 273 20.86 -11.70 19.95
CA MET A 273 22.07 -12.33 19.41
C MET A 273 22.78 -13.21 20.44
N GLY A 274 22.61 -12.93 21.74
CA GLY A 274 23.09 -13.77 22.83
C GLY A 274 22.18 -14.94 23.18
N HIS A 275 20.98 -15.02 22.60
CA HIS A 275 20.01 -16.09 22.87
C HIS A 275 20.38 -17.38 22.14
N GLU A 276 20.04 -18.53 22.72
CA GLU A 276 20.38 -19.85 22.17
C GLU A 276 19.58 -20.22 20.90
N SER A 277 18.37 -19.65 20.75
CA SER A 277 17.50 -19.88 19.58
C SER A 277 18.02 -19.18 18.31
N SER A 278 18.42 -19.98 17.33
CA SER A 278 18.72 -19.55 15.95
C SER A 278 17.49 -18.94 15.26
N ILE A 279 16.30 -19.45 15.55
CA ILE A 279 15.04 -18.97 14.96
C ILE A 279 14.78 -17.53 15.38
N LEU A 280 14.99 -17.21 16.65
CA LEU A 280 14.85 -15.84 17.15
C LEU A 280 15.78 -14.86 16.41
N GLN A 281 17.03 -15.28 16.17
CA GLN A 281 18.03 -14.50 15.44
C GLN A 281 17.63 -14.29 13.96
N ILE A 282 17.06 -15.32 13.33
CA ILE A 282 16.53 -15.25 11.95
C ILE A 282 15.31 -14.30 11.90
N GLN A 283 14.36 -14.43 12.82
CA GLN A 283 13.19 -13.54 12.89
C GLN A 283 13.60 -12.07 13.09
N ALA A 284 14.59 -11.82 13.94
CA ALA A 284 15.13 -10.49 14.15
C ALA A 284 15.79 -9.91 12.91
N SER A 285 16.56 -10.73 12.19
CA SER A 285 17.19 -10.35 10.93
C SER A 285 16.14 -10.00 9.87
N ILE A 286 15.06 -10.77 9.75
CA ILE A 286 13.94 -10.47 8.85
C ILE A 286 13.31 -9.13 9.20
N LEU A 287 13.02 -8.87 10.47
CA LEU A 287 12.45 -7.59 10.91
C LEU A 287 13.34 -6.40 10.55
N MET A 288 14.67 -6.51 10.72
CA MET A 288 15.60 -5.45 10.33
C MET A 288 15.59 -5.20 8.83
N VAL A 289 15.57 -6.26 8.00
CA VAL A 289 15.50 -6.13 6.54
C VAL A 289 14.16 -5.50 6.11
N LEU A 290 13.04 -5.90 6.72
CA LEU A 290 11.72 -5.34 6.41
C LEU A 290 11.63 -3.86 6.81
N TYR A 291 12.17 -3.49 7.99
CA TYR A 291 12.27 -2.09 8.41
C TYR A 291 13.09 -1.28 7.40
N ALA A 292 14.29 -1.77 7.05
CA ALA A 292 15.17 -1.09 6.10
C ALA A 292 14.54 -0.88 4.72
N LEU A 293 13.75 -1.84 4.22
CA LEU A 293 13.05 -1.73 2.94
C LEU A 293 11.94 -0.66 2.94
N GLN A 294 11.39 -0.32 4.11
CA GLN A 294 10.30 0.66 4.27
C GLN A 294 10.79 2.01 4.83
N CYS A 295 11.98 2.05 5.45
CA CYS A 295 12.54 3.24 6.06
C CYS A 295 12.97 4.27 4.99
N PRO A 296 12.63 5.56 5.12
CA PRO A 296 13.07 6.58 4.17
C PRO A 296 14.59 6.82 4.08
N SER A 297 15.38 6.27 5.01
CA SER A 297 16.84 6.40 5.05
C SER A 297 17.53 5.37 4.17
N ALA A 298 18.48 5.82 3.34
CA ALA A 298 19.30 4.93 2.51
C ALA A 298 20.44 4.24 3.28
N GLU A 299 20.72 4.66 4.51
CA GLU A 299 21.70 4.00 5.38
C GLU A 299 21.18 2.62 5.84
N GLU A 300 19.89 2.54 6.18
CA GLU A 300 19.28 1.30 6.64
C GLU A 300 19.27 0.22 5.55
N ILE A 301 19.00 0.59 4.29
CA ILE A 301 19.07 -0.36 3.18
C ILE A 301 20.51 -0.86 2.95
N SER A 302 21.51 0.01 3.11
CA SER A 302 22.93 -0.37 3.02
C SER A 302 23.31 -1.38 4.10
N THR A 303 22.78 -1.20 5.32
CA THR A 303 22.93 -2.14 6.43
C THR A 303 22.21 -3.45 6.15
N ALA A 304 20.96 -3.43 5.68
CA ALA A 304 20.21 -4.64 5.32
C ALA A 304 20.86 -5.42 4.16
N VAL A 305 21.43 -4.71 3.20
CA VAL A 305 22.24 -5.29 2.14
C VAL A 305 23.41 -6.03 2.79
N SER A 306 24.22 -5.38 3.62
CA SER A 306 25.38 -6.00 4.28
C SER A 306 25.01 -7.19 5.18
N SER A 307 23.86 -7.14 5.86
CA SER A 307 23.42 -8.15 6.84
C SER A 307 22.78 -9.41 6.25
N ILE A 308 22.54 -9.49 4.94
CA ILE A 308 21.90 -10.68 4.33
C ILE A 308 22.78 -11.94 4.46
N VAL A 309 24.11 -11.79 4.45
CA VAL A 309 25.02 -12.95 4.42
C VAL A 309 25.00 -13.69 5.75
N PRO A 310 25.23 -13.02 6.90
CA PRO A 310 25.06 -13.67 8.20
C PRO A 310 23.66 -14.24 8.38
N PHE A 311 22.63 -13.53 7.92
CA PHE A 311 21.24 -13.96 7.96
C PHE A 311 21.02 -15.29 7.21
N CYS A 312 21.36 -15.36 5.92
CA CYS A 312 21.20 -16.58 5.13
C CYS A 312 22.08 -17.72 5.66
N THR A 313 23.27 -17.41 6.19
CA THR A 313 24.15 -18.41 6.82
C THR A 313 23.48 -19.08 8.00
N ALA A 314 22.86 -18.29 8.89
CA ALA A 314 22.15 -18.82 10.05
C ALA A 314 20.98 -19.71 9.62
N THR A 315 20.18 -19.27 8.64
CA THR A 315 19.05 -20.06 8.11
C THR A 315 19.51 -21.40 7.51
N VAL A 316 20.54 -21.38 6.65
CA VAL A 316 21.07 -22.61 6.03
C VAL A 316 21.65 -23.56 7.08
N ALA A 317 22.38 -23.04 8.06
CA ALA A 317 22.95 -23.85 9.13
C ALA A 317 21.86 -24.54 9.96
N ASP A 318 20.77 -23.84 10.25
CA ASP A 318 19.63 -24.38 10.98
C ASP A 318 18.93 -25.51 10.22
N MET A 319 18.64 -25.30 8.92
CA MET A 319 18.07 -26.34 8.06
C MET A 319 18.93 -27.59 7.97
N ARG A 320 20.25 -27.43 7.85
CA ARG A 320 21.19 -28.55 7.78
C ARG A 320 21.25 -29.33 9.08
N LYS A 321 21.18 -28.68 10.23
CA LYS A 321 21.11 -29.35 11.55
C LYS A 321 19.87 -30.24 11.63
N HIS A 322 18.72 -29.74 11.19
CA HIS A 322 17.48 -30.52 11.18
C HIS A 322 17.50 -31.68 10.19
N ALA A 323 18.02 -31.47 8.97
CA ALA A 323 18.18 -32.54 7.99
C ALA A 323 19.13 -33.65 8.48
N ALA A 324 20.22 -33.29 9.16
CA ALA A 324 21.15 -34.26 9.75
C ALA A 324 20.57 -35.00 10.97
N ALA A 325 19.66 -34.39 11.71
CA ALA A 325 18.97 -35.01 12.83
C ALA A 325 17.82 -35.96 12.39
N GLY A 326 17.30 -35.80 11.17
CA GLY A 326 16.18 -36.56 10.63
C GLY A 326 16.56 -37.58 9.56
N ASN A 327 17.01 -38.78 9.96
CA ASN A 327 16.89 -39.96 9.11
C ASN A 327 15.43 -40.47 9.17
N GLY A 328 14.63 -40.13 8.17
CA GLY A 328 13.30 -40.70 7.98
C GLY A 328 12.19 -39.66 8.00
N VAL A 329 11.42 -39.66 6.91
CA VAL A 329 10.21 -38.88 6.68
C VAL A 329 9.18 -39.21 7.77
N ASP A 330 9.11 -38.38 8.82
CA ASP A 330 7.89 -38.23 9.61
C ASP A 330 7.80 -36.81 10.19
N LEU A 331 7.17 -35.91 9.43
CA LEU A 331 6.76 -34.57 9.87
C LEU A 331 5.48 -34.70 10.73
N GLY A 332 5.54 -35.54 11.76
CA GLY A 332 4.39 -35.93 12.55
C GLY A 332 4.80 -36.49 13.91
N LEU A 333 4.76 -35.64 14.93
CA LEU A 333 4.60 -36.01 16.35
C LEU A 333 5.65 -36.98 16.94
N ALA A 334 6.84 -36.48 17.25
CA ALA A 334 7.67 -37.04 18.31
C ALA A 334 8.49 -35.93 18.98
N GLY A 335 8.27 -35.76 20.30
CA GLY A 335 8.76 -34.65 21.12
C GLY A 335 10.28 -34.57 21.24
N GLY A 336 10.87 -33.61 20.52
CA GLY A 336 12.10 -32.93 20.90
C GLY A 336 11.78 -31.44 21.03
N GLU A 337 12.06 -30.85 22.20
CA GLU A 337 11.78 -29.46 22.59
C GLU A 337 12.65 -28.41 21.86
N GLY A 338 12.95 -28.62 20.58
CA GLY A 338 13.60 -27.62 19.74
C GLY A 338 12.56 -26.82 18.96
N GLU A 339 12.64 -25.49 18.98
CA GLU A 339 11.94 -24.67 17.98
C GLU A 339 12.44 -25.11 16.59
N ILE A 340 11.52 -25.48 15.68
CA ILE A 340 11.85 -25.95 14.34
C ILE A 340 11.63 -24.81 13.35
N LEU A 341 12.59 -24.59 12.45
CA LEU A 341 12.43 -23.65 11.35
C LEU A 341 11.19 -24.02 10.51
N THR A 342 10.20 -23.13 10.48
CA THR A 342 9.00 -23.36 9.70
C THR A 342 9.25 -23.16 8.20
N GLU A 343 8.49 -23.85 7.35
CA GLU A 343 8.54 -23.65 5.89
C GLU A 343 8.29 -22.18 5.53
N THR A 344 7.35 -21.51 6.24
CA THR A 344 7.00 -20.11 5.98
C THR A 344 8.15 -19.15 6.33
N LEU A 345 8.91 -19.43 7.39
CA LEU A 345 10.10 -18.68 7.76
C LEU A 345 11.20 -18.85 6.70
N PHE A 346 11.41 -20.07 6.19
CA PHE A 346 12.33 -20.32 5.09
C PHE A 346 11.91 -19.62 3.79
N ILE A 347 10.64 -19.74 3.38
CA ILE A 347 10.11 -19.06 2.19
C ILE A 347 10.32 -17.55 2.31
N THR A 348 10.05 -16.97 3.48
CA THR A 348 10.30 -15.55 3.76
C THR A 348 11.78 -15.19 3.57
N CYS A 349 12.68 -15.99 4.13
CA CYS A 349 14.13 -15.81 3.97
C CYS A 349 14.56 -15.86 2.50
N PHE A 350 14.12 -16.87 1.76
CA PHE A 350 14.43 -17.02 0.34
C PHE A 350 13.92 -15.82 -0.47
N MET A 351 12.66 -15.43 -0.26
CA MET A 351 12.05 -14.33 -1.01
C MET A 351 12.75 -13.00 -0.73
N LEU A 352 13.13 -12.73 0.52
CA LEU A 352 13.90 -11.53 0.88
C LEU A 352 15.30 -11.55 0.27
N ASN A 353 16.01 -12.68 0.34
CA ASN A 353 17.32 -12.82 -0.33
C ASN A 353 17.19 -12.47 -1.82
N GLU A 354 16.23 -13.06 -2.53
CA GLU A 354 16.05 -12.78 -3.96
C GLU A 354 15.70 -11.31 -4.26
N ILE A 355 14.86 -10.67 -3.45
CA ILE A 355 14.57 -9.23 -3.60
C ILE A 355 15.86 -8.41 -3.46
N VAL A 356 16.64 -8.65 -2.41
CA VAL A 356 17.79 -7.79 -2.14
C VAL A 356 18.93 -8.04 -3.12
N VAL A 357 19.12 -9.27 -3.60
CA VAL A 357 20.15 -9.56 -4.61
C VAL A 357 19.76 -9.06 -6.00
N SER A 358 18.47 -9.06 -6.33
CA SER A 358 17.99 -8.54 -7.61
C SER A 358 17.97 -7.01 -7.66
N GLY A 359 17.70 -6.35 -6.52
CA GLY A 359 17.62 -4.89 -6.43
C GLY A 359 18.97 -4.19 -6.30
N TRP A 360 19.92 -4.76 -5.56
CA TRP A 360 21.14 -4.06 -5.16
C TRP A 360 22.41 -4.79 -5.58
N ASP A 361 23.40 -4.03 -6.06
CA ASP A 361 24.73 -4.57 -6.37
C ASP A 361 25.47 -4.87 -5.08
N ARG A 362 26.10 -6.04 -5.01
CA ARG A 362 26.79 -6.50 -3.81
C ARG A 362 28.18 -6.98 -4.19
N PRO A 363 29.22 -6.68 -3.39
CA PRO A 363 30.50 -7.37 -3.53
C PRO A 363 30.29 -8.87 -3.28
N VAL A 364 30.27 -9.67 -4.35
CA VAL A 364 30.05 -11.12 -4.25
C VAL A 364 31.35 -11.79 -3.81
N SER A 365 31.51 -11.99 -2.51
CA SER A 365 32.57 -12.88 -2.00
C SER A 365 32.27 -14.33 -2.39
N ALA A 366 33.31 -15.17 -2.46
CA ALA A 366 33.14 -16.61 -2.72
C ALA A 366 32.26 -17.28 -1.65
N SER A 367 32.42 -16.87 -0.39
CA SER A 367 31.59 -17.33 0.73
C SER A 367 30.12 -17.00 0.54
N TYR A 368 29.82 -15.77 0.07
CA TYR A 368 28.44 -15.39 -0.21
C TYR A 368 27.83 -16.22 -1.34
N ARG A 369 28.58 -16.44 -2.42
CA ARG A 369 28.11 -17.27 -3.53
C ARG A 369 27.72 -18.67 -3.05
N ALA A 370 28.56 -19.29 -2.23
CA ALA A 370 28.25 -20.61 -1.66
C ALA A 370 26.95 -20.60 -0.83
N ILE A 371 26.73 -19.56 -0.02
CA ILE A 371 25.50 -19.43 0.77
C ILE A 371 24.27 -19.19 -0.12
N ASP A 372 24.38 -18.34 -1.14
CA ASP A 372 23.31 -18.10 -2.12
C ASP A 372 22.95 -19.41 -2.87
N ASP A 373 23.95 -20.21 -3.23
CA ASP A 373 23.80 -21.53 -3.86
C ASP A 373 23.12 -22.54 -2.92
N ASP A 374 23.47 -22.53 -1.64
CA ASP A 374 22.84 -23.36 -0.62
C ASP A 374 21.35 -23.01 -0.43
N VAL A 375 21.03 -21.72 -0.30
CA VAL A 375 19.64 -21.23 -0.19
C VAL A 375 18.84 -21.63 -1.43
N TYR A 376 19.45 -21.52 -2.61
CA TYR A 376 18.83 -21.91 -3.88
C TYR A 376 18.53 -23.42 -3.94
N SER A 377 19.51 -24.27 -3.59
CA SER A 377 19.34 -25.74 -3.56
C SER A 377 18.21 -26.14 -2.61
N LEU A 378 18.23 -25.60 -1.38
CA LEU A 378 17.20 -25.86 -0.38
C LEU A 378 15.81 -25.39 -0.86
N GLY A 379 15.74 -24.28 -1.58
CA GLY A 379 14.51 -23.78 -2.20
C GLY A 379 13.90 -24.71 -3.26
N ASN A 380 14.73 -25.55 -3.87
CA ASN A 380 14.29 -26.58 -4.81
C ASN A 380 13.82 -27.87 -4.14
N GLU A 381 14.25 -28.12 -2.91
CA GLU A 381 13.84 -29.27 -2.10
C GLU A 381 12.50 -29.05 -1.37
N VAL A 382 12.03 -27.80 -1.24
CA VAL A 382 10.74 -27.49 -0.59
C VAL A 382 9.57 -28.21 -1.30
N PRO A 383 8.83 -29.10 -0.61
CA PRO A 383 7.80 -29.93 -1.22
C PRO A 383 6.59 -29.12 -1.71
N SER A 384 6.07 -29.42 -2.91
CA SER A 384 4.87 -28.76 -3.47
C SER A 384 3.57 -28.99 -2.67
N SER A 385 3.52 -30.01 -1.81
CA SER A 385 2.39 -30.32 -0.91
C SER A 385 2.70 -29.81 0.49
N SER A 386 2.17 -28.65 0.88
CA SER A 386 2.38 -28.10 2.22
C SER A 386 1.18 -27.30 2.72
N SER A 387 1.19 -27.00 4.02
CA SER A 387 0.20 -26.18 4.73
C SER A 387 0.33 -24.67 4.47
N THR A 388 1.33 -24.24 3.70
CA THR A 388 1.56 -22.82 3.40
C THR A 388 0.50 -22.24 2.45
N SER A 389 0.07 -21.00 2.69
CA SER A 389 -0.89 -20.26 1.86
C SER A 389 -0.57 -20.32 0.37
N THR A 390 -1.56 -20.67 -0.46
CA THR A 390 -1.42 -20.79 -1.92
C THR A 390 -0.91 -19.50 -2.57
N ALA A 391 -1.28 -18.34 -2.03
CA ALA A 391 -0.82 -17.05 -2.49
C ALA A 391 0.68 -16.82 -2.21
N LEU A 392 1.16 -17.19 -1.01
CA LEU A 392 2.59 -17.12 -0.69
C LEU A 392 3.40 -18.06 -1.57
N ARG A 393 2.89 -19.26 -1.85
CA ARG A 393 3.54 -20.21 -2.77
C ARG A 393 3.62 -19.67 -4.19
N HIS A 394 2.57 -18.98 -4.64
CA HIS A 394 2.58 -18.33 -5.94
C HIS A 394 3.71 -17.29 -6.02
N LEU A 395 3.85 -16.42 -5.02
CA LEU A 395 4.97 -15.47 -4.93
C LEU A 395 6.34 -16.16 -4.82
N PHE A 396 6.43 -17.23 -4.03
CA PHE A 396 7.66 -18.03 -3.90
C PHE A 396 8.09 -18.63 -5.23
N ARG A 397 7.15 -19.18 -6.02
CA ARG A 397 7.44 -19.70 -7.36
C ARG A 397 8.01 -18.62 -8.28
N LEU A 398 7.51 -17.38 -8.20
CA LEU A 398 8.10 -16.27 -8.96
C LEU A 398 9.55 -16.01 -8.54
N ARG A 399 9.84 -15.99 -7.23
CA ARG A 399 11.20 -15.76 -6.75
C ARG A 399 12.16 -16.87 -7.18
N LYS A 400 11.69 -18.12 -7.29
CA LYS A 400 12.48 -19.21 -7.88
C LYS A 400 12.81 -18.95 -9.35
N ILE A 401 11.81 -18.56 -10.17
CA ILE A 401 12.04 -18.19 -11.58
C ILE A 401 13.02 -17.02 -11.69
N GLN A 402 12.92 -16.02 -10.81
CA GLN A 402 13.88 -14.90 -10.77
C GLN A 402 15.29 -15.36 -10.41
N ALA A 403 15.44 -16.29 -9.46
CA ALA A 403 16.73 -16.89 -9.13
C ALA A 403 17.32 -17.63 -10.34
N ASP A 404 16.51 -18.39 -11.08
CA ASP A 404 16.92 -19.09 -12.30
C ASP A 404 17.44 -18.10 -13.36
N ILE A 405 16.69 -17.02 -13.61
CA ILE A 405 17.10 -15.93 -14.52
C ILE A 405 18.47 -15.38 -14.09
N ARG A 406 18.67 -15.03 -12.82
CA ARG A 406 19.95 -14.48 -12.35
C ARG A 406 21.12 -15.47 -12.47
N ARG A 407 20.85 -16.78 -12.36
CA ARG A 407 21.87 -17.83 -12.33
C ARG A 407 22.32 -18.27 -13.71
N GLN A 408 21.41 -18.31 -14.68
CA GLN A 408 21.74 -18.63 -16.07
C GLN A 408 22.87 -17.74 -16.61
N TRP A 409 22.87 -16.45 -16.28
CA TRP A 409 23.86 -15.48 -16.76
C TRP A 409 25.19 -15.50 -15.99
N ARG A 410 25.31 -16.32 -14.92
CA ARG A 410 26.58 -16.55 -14.21
C ARG A 410 27.41 -17.65 -14.85
N GLU A 411 26.76 -18.59 -15.53
CA GLU A 411 27.41 -19.73 -16.16
C GLU A 411 27.65 -19.40 -17.65
N GLU A 412 28.92 -19.34 -18.08
CA GLU A 412 29.32 -19.06 -19.48
C GLU A 412 29.01 -20.24 -20.44
N SER A 413 27.99 -21.05 -20.15
CA SER A 413 27.72 -22.34 -20.78
C SER A 413 26.74 -22.22 -21.97
N GLY A 414 27.30 -22.00 -23.16
CA GLY A 414 26.98 -22.68 -24.44
C GLY A 414 25.57 -22.66 -25.08
N GLN A 415 24.45 -22.53 -24.35
CA GLN A 415 23.09 -22.54 -24.93
C GLN A 415 22.09 -21.56 -24.23
N PRO A 416 22.29 -20.24 -24.34
CA PRO A 416 21.46 -19.24 -23.64
C PRO A 416 19.99 -19.20 -24.11
N GLN A 417 19.76 -19.35 -25.42
CA GLN A 417 18.47 -19.04 -26.05
C GLN A 417 17.34 -20.04 -25.75
N ALA A 418 17.66 -21.33 -25.56
CA ALA A 418 16.66 -22.35 -25.23
C ALA A 418 16.13 -22.17 -23.80
N ASN A 419 17.02 -21.84 -22.87
CA ASN A 419 16.67 -21.59 -21.47
C ASN A 419 15.83 -20.31 -21.31
N ASP A 420 16.14 -19.27 -22.08
CA ASP A 420 15.36 -18.04 -22.09
C ASP A 420 13.89 -18.26 -22.46
N THR A 421 13.64 -19.08 -23.49
CA THR A 421 12.28 -19.38 -23.94
C THR A 421 11.51 -20.16 -22.87
N MET A 422 12.20 -21.08 -22.17
CA MET A 422 11.62 -21.82 -21.06
C MET A 422 11.29 -20.91 -19.86
N LEU A 423 12.20 -20.01 -19.48
CA LEU A 423 11.98 -19.07 -18.38
C LEU A 423 10.87 -18.06 -18.69
N LYS A 424 10.83 -17.54 -19.92
CA LYS A 424 9.74 -16.66 -20.37
C LYS A 424 8.39 -17.38 -20.34
N SER A 425 8.33 -18.64 -20.81
CA SER A 425 7.12 -19.46 -20.73
C SER A 425 6.69 -19.74 -19.28
N ALA A 426 7.64 -19.97 -18.37
CA ALA A 426 7.35 -20.13 -16.95
C ALA A 426 6.79 -18.83 -16.32
N LEU A 427 7.34 -17.67 -16.69
CA LEU A 427 6.80 -16.37 -16.30
C LEU A 427 5.38 -16.15 -16.86
N ASP A 428 5.14 -16.47 -18.12
CA ASP A 428 3.83 -16.30 -18.77
C ASP A 428 2.77 -17.19 -18.11
N THR A 429 3.15 -18.45 -17.82
CA THR A 429 2.31 -19.38 -17.06
C THR A 429 2.02 -18.81 -15.67
N TRP A 430 3.02 -18.26 -14.99
CA TRP A 430 2.83 -17.63 -13.69
C TRP A 430 1.86 -16.45 -13.76
N ARG A 431 2.01 -15.54 -14.73
CA ARG A 431 1.14 -14.37 -14.93
C ARG A 431 -0.31 -14.78 -15.18
N ASN A 432 -0.54 -15.83 -15.96
CA ASN A 432 -1.88 -16.32 -16.28
C ASN A 432 -2.64 -16.88 -15.06
N GLU A 433 -1.95 -17.20 -13.97
CA GLU A 433 -2.57 -17.70 -12.75
C GLU A 433 -2.98 -16.59 -11.77
N ILE A 434 -2.54 -15.33 -11.96
CA ILE A 434 -2.84 -14.19 -11.07
C ILE A 434 -4.34 -14.05 -10.74
N PRO A 435 -5.29 -14.17 -11.69
CA PRO A 435 -6.72 -14.00 -11.39
C PRO A 435 -7.25 -14.99 -10.34
N ARG A 436 -6.58 -16.13 -10.11
CA ARG A 436 -6.96 -17.11 -9.08
C ARG A 436 -6.76 -16.59 -7.66
N TYR A 437 -5.93 -15.57 -7.48
CA TYR A 437 -5.54 -15.02 -6.18
C TYR A 437 -6.15 -13.63 -5.90
N GLY A 438 -6.83 -13.03 -6.88
CA GLY A 438 -7.43 -11.69 -6.79
C GLY A 438 -8.87 -11.64 -6.27
N VAL A 439 -9.30 -12.57 -5.41
CA VAL A 439 -10.71 -12.73 -4.99
C VAL A 439 -11.14 -11.65 -3.96
N GLU A 440 -12.39 -11.17 -4.09
CA GLU A 440 -13.06 -9.97 -3.52
C GLU A 440 -13.02 -9.71 -1.99
N GLU A 441 -12.21 -10.40 -1.18
CA GLU A 441 -12.23 -10.24 0.29
C GLU A 441 -10.84 -10.20 0.98
N ALA A 442 -9.74 -10.25 0.23
CA ALA A 442 -8.39 -10.15 0.83
C ALA A 442 -7.91 -8.68 0.89
N PRO A 443 -7.20 -8.24 1.97
CA PRO A 443 -6.57 -6.93 2.00
C PRO A 443 -5.63 -6.79 0.80
N SER A 444 -6.02 -5.95 -0.15
CA SER A 444 -5.53 -5.95 -1.54
C SER A 444 -4.20 -5.23 -1.70
N THR A 445 -3.26 -5.39 -0.76
CA THR A 445 -1.92 -4.81 -0.89
C THR A 445 -1.08 -5.71 -1.81
N TYR A 446 -0.22 -6.57 -1.29
CA TYR A 446 0.75 -7.29 -2.13
C TYR A 446 0.17 -8.44 -2.97
N LEU A 447 -1.09 -8.81 -2.75
CA LEU A 447 -1.82 -9.72 -3.62
C LEU A 447 -2.65 -8.99 -4.69
N HIS A 448 -2.51 -7.66 -4.79
CA HIS A 448 -3.19 -6.89 -5.82
C HIS A 448 -2.80 -7.39 -7.22
N PRO A 449 -3.76 -7.67 -8.12
CA PRO A 449 -3.47 -8.20 -9.44
C PRO A 449 -2.49 -7.34 -10.25
N LEU A 450 -2.63 -6.01 -10.18
CA LEU A 450 -1.69 -5.09 -10.83
C LEU A 450 -0.29 -5.14 -10.22
N TRP A 451 -0.17 -5.37 -8.91
CA TRP A 451 1.14 -5.50 -8.27
C TRP A 451 1.81 -6.80 -8.69
N MET A 452 1.08 -7.92 -8.71
CA MET A 452 1.60 -9.18 -9.23
C MET A 452 2.00 -9.08 -10.70
N ALA A 453 1.21 -8.39 -11.53
CA ALA A 453 1.57 -8.11 -12.91
C ALA A 453 2.90 -7.34 -13.01
N ASN A 454 3.10 -6.31 -12.17
CA ASN A 454 4.38 -5.60 -12.11
C ASN A 454 5.55 -6.51 -11.74
N LEU A 455 5.36 -7.47 -10.82
CA LEU A 455 6.42 -8.43 -10.46
C LEU A 455 6.81 -9.32 -11.66
N TYR A 456 5.85 -9.70 -12.50
CA TYR A 456 6.13 -10.33 -13.79
C TYR A 456 6.91 -9.39 -14.71
N ASP A 457 6.44 -8.15 -14.90
CA ASP A 457 7.04 -7.20 -15.84
C ASP A 457 8.49 -6.88 -15.46
N TYR A 458 8.76 -6.67 -14.17
CA TYR A 458 10.13 -6.54 -13.66
C TYR A 458 10.99 -7.76 -13.95
N SER A 459 10.43 -8.97 -13.90
CA SER A 459 11.17 -10.21 -14.20
C SER A 459 11.57 -10.29 -15.67
N VAL A 460 10.69 -9.87 -16.57
CA VAL A 460 11.01 -9.74 -18.00
C VAL A 460 12.11 -8.69 -18.20
N ILE A 461 11.98 -7.51 -17.60
CA ILE A 461 13.01 -6.46 -17.67
C ILE A 461 14.36 -6.96 -17.17
N ILE A 462 14.40 -7.69 -16.04
CA ILE A 462 15.62 -8.32 -15.51
C ILE A 462 16.23 -9.26 -16.56
N MET A 463 15.43 -10.16 -17.13
CA MET A 463 15.89 -11.13 -18.13
C MET A 463 16.48 -10.44 -19.38
N MET A 464 15.89 -9.32 -19.81
CA MET A 464 16.33 -8.59 -21.00
C MET A 464 17.58 -7.74 -20.75
N GLN A 465 17.75 -7.19 -19.56
CA GLN A 465 18.97 -6.46 -19.21
C GLN A 465 20.23 -7.34 -19.24
N GLU A 466 20.10 -8.60 -18.85
CA GLU A 466 21.23 -9.52 -18.91
C GLU A 466 21.60 -9.84 -20.38
N LYS A 467 20.64 -9.78 -21.31
CA LYS A 467 20.80 -9.96 -22.78
C LYS A 467 21.24 -8.72 -23.56
N ARG A 468 21.61 -7.62 -22.91
CA ARG A 468 21.73 -6.31 -23.59
C ARG A 468 22.61 -6.29 -24.84
N ASP A 469 23.62 -7.18 -24.93
CA ASP A 469 24.55 -7.27 -26.06
C ASP A 469 24.02 -8.13 -27.23
N THR A 470 22.92 -8.86 -27.03
CA THR A 470 22.35 -9.84 -27.98
C THR A 470 20.84 -9.68 -28.21
N LEU A 471 20.27 -8.52 -27.88
CA LEU A 471 18.83 -8.24 -27.99
C LEU A 471 18.33 -8.42 -29.44
N GLN A 472 17.27 -9.20 -29.60
CA GLN A 472 16.54 -9.35 -30.85
C GLN A 472 15.43 -8.30 -30.96
N PRO A 473 14.90 -8.01 -32.17
CA PRO A 473 13.79 -7.08 -32.33
C PRO A 473 12.55 -7.42 -31.49
N GLY A 474 12.25 -8.72 -31.32
CA GLY A 474 11.15 -9.17 -30.45
C GLY A 474 11.40 -8.88 -28.97
N ASP A 475 12.66 -8.94 -28.51
CA ASP A 475 13.01 -8.58 -27.14
C ASP A 475 12.77 -7.09 -26.87
N ILE A 476 13.00 -6.23 -27.86
CA ILE A 476 12.75 -4.78 -27.76
C ILE A 476 11.25 -4.52 -27.55
N GLU A 477 10.38 -5.17 -28.34
CA GLU A 477 8.94 -5.02 -28.21
C GLU A 477 8.42 -5.50 -26.85
N ASP A 478 8.94 -6.63 -26.37
CA ASP A 478 8.63 -7.17 -25.04
C ASP A 478 9.03 -6.20 -23.93
N VAL A 479 10.24 -5.60 -24.00
CA VAL A 479 10.69 -4.63 -23.00
C VAL A 479 9.87 -3.36 -23.04
N VAL A 480 9.55 -2.83 -24.23
CA VAL A 480 8.71 -1.63 -24.35
C VAL A 480 7.32 -1.88 -23.78
N THR A 481 6.73 -3.03 -24.08
CA THR A 481 5.39 -3.39 -23.60
C THR A 481 5.38 -3.58 -22.09
N THR A 482 6.30 -4.37 -21.54
CA THR A 482 6.40 -4.60 -20.10
C THR A 482 6.75 -3.32 -19.33
N SER A 483 7.58 -2.45 -19.88
CA SER A 483 7.92 -1.16 -19.25
C SER A 483 6.75 -0.17 -19.27
N ASP A 484 5.95 -0.15 -20.34
CA ASP A 484 4.71 0.66 -20.40
C ASP A 484 3.68 0.17 -19.38
N GLU A 485 3.44 -1.15 -19.34
CA GLU A 485 2.52 -1.78 -18.38
C GLU A 485 2.95 -1.50 -16.94
N VAL A 486 4.22 -1.73 -16.59
CA VAL A 486 4.71 -1.59 -15.22
C VAL A 486 4.63 -0.14 -14.74
N CYS A 487 4.89 0.85 -15.60
CA CYS A 487 4.82 2.25 -15.23
C CYS A 487 3.37 2.70 -14.97
N ARG A 488 2.43 2.31 -15.84
CA ARG A 488 1.00 2.65 -15.70
C ARG A 488 0.36 1.95 -14.51
N ASN A 489 0.60 0.66 -14.34
CA ASN A 489 0.11 -0.12 -13.21
C ASN A 489 0.64 0.47 -11.89
N PHE A 490 1.92 0.81 -11.83
CA PHE A 490 2.50 1.42 -10.64
C PHE A 490 1.90 2.79 -10.30
N ARG A 491 1.67 3.64 -11.32
CA ARG A 491 1.01 4.95 -11.13
C ARG A 491 -0.40 4.81 -10.54
N ARG A 492 -1.18 3.85 -11.04
CA ARG A 492 -2.52 3.53 -10.51
C ARG A 492 -2.45 3.08 -9.05
N LEU A 493 -1.54 2.15 -8.73
CA LEU A 493 -1.35 1.67 -7.36
C LEU A 493 -0.91 2.81 -6.41
N GLN A 494 -0.07 3.74 -6.87
CA GLN A 494 0.29 4.93 -6.08
C GLN A 494 -0.89 5.87 -5.84
N GLU A 495 -1.75 6.08 -6.84
CA GLU A 495 -2.98 6.89 -6.73
C GLU A 495 -4.01 6.27 -5.79
N GLU A 496 -4.08 4.94 -5.75
CA GLU A 496 -4.89 4.18 -4.81
C GLU A 496 -4.33 4.17 -3.37
N GLY A 497 -3.15 4.75 -3.14
CA GLY A 497 -2.51 4.81 -1.83
C GLY A 497 -1.93 3.48 -1.36
N GLN A 498 -1.59 2.57 -2.28
CA GLN A 498 -1.11 1.24 -1.95
C GLN A 498 0.28 1.30 -1.29
N VAL A 499 0.38 0.73 -0.08
CA VAL A 499 1.56 0.84 0.80
C VAL A 499 2.84 0.23 0.21
N MET A 500 2.73 -0.86 -0.55
CA MET A 500 3.87 -1.53 -1.17
C MET A 500 4.59 -0.69 -2.23
N CYS A 501 3.91 0.33 -2.78
CA CYS A 501 4.50 1.27 -3.72
C CYS A 501 5.49 2.22 -3.05
N TYR A 502 5.64 2.21 -1.73
CA TYR A 502 6.52 3.10 -0.97
C TYR A 502 7.58 2.29 -0.23
N THR A 503 8.34 1.51 -0.99
CA THR A 503 9.46 0.69 -0.51
C THR A 503 10.68 0.95 -1.38
N TRP A 504 11.88 0.75 -0.83
CA TRP A 504 13.12 0.89 -1.61
C TRP A 504 13.17 -0.09 -2.80
N SER A 505 12.61 -1.29 -2.66
CA SER A 505 12.51 -2.24 -3.77
C SER A 505 11.61 -1.69 -4.87
N ALA A 506 10.44 -1.13 -4.54
CA ALA A 506 9.53 -0.51 -5.50
C ALA A 506 10.21 0.63 -6.29
N LEU A 507 10.95 1.52 -5.60
CA LEU A 507 11.74 2.58 -6.24
C LEU A 507 12.79 2.02 -7.19
N VAL A 508 13.62 1.09 -6.73
CA VAL A 508 14.74 0.56 -7.51
C VAL A 508 14.24 -0.16 -8.76
N PHE A 509 13.17 -0.94 -8.67
CA PHE A 509 12.61 -1.64 -9.83
C PHE A 509 11.89 -0.68 -10.82
N GLN A 510 11.24 0.39 -10.34
CA GLN A 510 10.72 1.45 -11.22
C GLN A 510 11.86 2.19 -11.94
N PHE A 511 12.90 2.59 -11.21
CA PHE A 511 14.07 3.23 -11.79
C PHE A 511 14.74 2.33 -12.82
N ARG A 512 14.87 1.03 -12.52
CA ARG A 512 15.39 -0.01 -13.41
C ARG A 512 14.62 -0.06 -14.74
N ALA A 513 13.29 -0.01 -14.71
CA ALA A 513 12.45 0.00 -15.91
C ALA A 513 12.74 1.23 -16.79
N GLY A 514 12.79 2.42 -16.19
CA GLY A 514 13.06 3.66 -16.93
C GLY A 514 14.48 3.71 -17.52
N ILE A 515 15.50 3.28 -16.78
CA ILE A 515 16.87 3.21 -17.30
C ILE A 515 16.98 2.20 -18.46
N THR A 516 16.29 1.05 -18.39
CA THR A 516 16.28 0.10 -19.49
C THR A 516 15.64 0.66 -20.75
N LEU A 517 14.51 1.36 -20.63
CA LEU A 517 13.90 2.03 -21.78
C LEU A 517 14.86 3.04 -22.41
N LEU A 518 15.51 3.89 -21.59
CA LEU A 518 16.50 4.86 -22.08
C LEU A 518 17.65 4.17 -22.82
N TYR A 519 18.19 3.10 -22.23
CA TYR A 519 19.33 2.37 -22.76
C TYR A 519 19.01 1.63 -24.08
N ILE A 520 17.85 0.98 -24.18
CA ILE A 520 17.51 0.22 -25.39
C ILE A 520 17.42 1.14 -26.61
N PHE A 521 16.71 2.27 -26.52
CA PHE A 521 16.64 3.24 -27.63
C PHE A 521 17.93 4.04 -27.85
N TRP A 522 18.88 3.94 -26.92
CA TRP A 522 20.24 4.43 -27.11
C TRP A 522 21.07 3.47 -27.97
N VAL A 523 20.96 2.15 -27.79
CA VAL A 523 21.72 1.14 -28.57
C VAL A 523 21.03 0.63 -29.83
N THR A 524 19.69 0.63 -29.90
CA THR A 524 18.95 0.00 -31.01
C THR A 524 18.41 1.00 -32.03
N PRO A 525 18.14 0.55 -33.28
CA PRO A 525 17.37 1.34 -34.24
C PRO A 525 16.01 1.77 -33.67
N ARG A 526 15.57 2.95 -34.09
CA ARG A 526 14.42 3.64 -33.52
C ARG A 526 13.21 3.46 -34.42
N GLU A 527 12.33 2.52 -34.07
CA GLU A 527 11.02 2.43 -34.70
C GLU A 527 10.08 3.52 -34.12
N PRO A 528 9.48 4.39 -34.95
CA PRO A 528 8.71 5.55 -34.46
C PRO A 528 7.56 5.20 -33.50
N THR A 529 6.87 4.08 -33.75
CA THR A 529 5.74 3.59 -32.94
C THR A 529 6.20 3.17 -31.55
N LEU A 530 7.28 2.40 -31.46
CA LEU A 530 7.87 1.94 -30.20
C LEU A 530 8.48 3.11 -29.42
N VAL A 531 9.12 4.07 -30.11
CA VAL A 531 9.64 5.30 -29.49
C VAL A 531 8.52 6.07 -28.81
N GLN A 532 7.38 6.28 -29.50
CA GLN A 532 6.26 7.03 -28.92
C GLN A 532 5.71 6.35 -27.65
N ARG A 533 5.51 5.02 -27.69
CA ARG A 533 5.07 4.25 -26.51
C ARG A 533 6.09 4.34 -25.37
N ALA A 534 7.38 4.23 -25.67
CA ALA A 534 8.45 4.34 -24.69
C ALA A 534 8.54 5.73 -24.06
N LEU A 535 8.32 6.80 -24.84
CA LEU A 535 8.28 8.17 -24.32
C LEU A 535 7.15 8.35 -23.30
N GLU A 536 5.94 7.86 -23.60
CA GLU A 536 4.81 7.88 -22.67
C GLU A 536 5.12 7.12 -21.39
N ALA A 537 5.67 5.91 -21.51
CA ALA A 537 6.09 5.10 -20.37
C ALA A 537 7.15 5.81 -19.52
N LEU A 538 8.15 6.45 -20.14
CA LEU A 538 9.19 7.21 -19.45
C LEU A 538 8.64 8.43 -18.71
N TYR A 539 7.65 9.13 -19.27
CA TYR A 539 6.98 10.21 -18.55
C TYR A 539 6.33 9.71 -17.27
N ILE A 540 5.61 8.60 -17.35
CA ILE A 540 4.98 8.02 -16.15
C ILE A 540 6.05 7.53 -15.17
N CYS A 541 7.08 6.83 -15.66
CA CYS A 541 8.19 6.31 -14.86
C CYS A 541 8.89 7.41 -14.05
N ALA A 542 9.33 8.48 -14.70
CA ALA A 542 10.03 9.54 -13.99
C ALA A 542 9.10 10.32 -13.04
N ASP A 543 7.77 10.35 -13.27
CA ASP A 543 6.84 10.92 -12.28
C ASP A 543 6.70 10.00 -11.06
N ASN A 544 6.67 8.68 -11.26
CA ASN A 544 6.68 7.69 -10.18
C ASN A 544 7.95 7.78 -9.31
N VAL A 545 9.12 7.96 -9.94
CA VAL A 545 10.42 8.14 -9.26
C VAL A 545 10.50 9.51 -8.59
N SER A 546 10.03 10.57 -9.25
CA SER A 546 9.94 11.90 -8.63
C SER A 546 9.04 11.88 -7.40
N HIS A 547 7.89 11.21 -7.45
CA HIS A 547 6.97 11.07 -6.31
C HIS A 547 7.66 10.40 -5.11
N HIS A 548 8.51 9.39 -5.35
CA HIS A 548 9.35 8.82 -4.30
C HIS A 548 10.33 9.82 -3.73
N ALA A 549 11.09 10.54 -4.58
CA ALA A 549 12.10 11.49 -4.14
C ALA A 549 11.52 12.66 -3.32
N HIS A 550 10.29 13.11 -3.63
CA HIS A 550 9.62 14.12 -2.81
C HIS A 550 9.32 13.64 -1.41
N ARG A 551 9.07 12.34 -1.25
CA ARG A 551 8.73 11.73 0.03
C ARG A 551 9.96 11.29 0.81
N TRP A 552 10.96 10.77 0.11
CA TRP A 552 12.21 10.24 0.64
C TRP A 552 13.37 11.06 0.08
N PRO A 553 13.91 12.01 0.84
CA PRO A 553 15.01 12.86 0.38
C PRO A 553 16.20 12.07 -0.17
N ASP A 554 16.53 10.94 0.46
CA ASP A 554 17.63 10.05 0.04
C ASP A 554 17.39 9.37 -1.32
N ALA A 555 16.16 9.38 -1.84
CA ALA A 555 15.82 8.90 -3.18
C ALA A 555 16.02 9.96 -4.29
N THR A 556 16.35 11.20 -3.93
CA THR A 556 16.65 12.30 -4.88
C THR A 556 17.65 11.92 -5.98
N PRO A 557 18.74 11.18 -5.70
CA PRO A 557 19.71 10.82 -6.74
C PRO A 557 19.09 10.02 -7.89
N TYR A 558 18.11 9.16 -7.61
CA TYR A 558 17.39 8.38 -8.63
C TYR A 558 16.61 9.32 -9.58
N ALA A 559 15.85 10.27 -9.03
CA ALA A 559 15.08 11.22 -9.85
C ALA A 559 16.01 12.10 -10.68
N LYS A 560 17.07 12.64 -10.07
CA LYS A 560 18.02 13.55 -10.73
C LYS A 560 18.79 12.89 -11.88
N ILE A 561 19.23 11.65 -11.69
CA ILE A 561 19.93 10.88 -12.74
C ILE A 561 18.97 10.52 -13.87
N MET A 562 17.74 10.09 -13.56
CA MET A 562 16.72 9.78 -14.57
C MET A 562 16.37 11.02 -15.41
N ASP A 563 16.15 12.17 -14.77
CA ASP A 563 15.86 13.43 -15.47
C ASP A 563 17.03 13.87 -16.37
N PHE A 564 18.27 13.74 -15.89
CA PHE A 564 19.46 14.06 -16.69
C PHE A 564 19.56 13.19 -17.95
N LEU A 565 19.43 11.87 -17.80
CA LEU A 565 19.52 10.93 -18.92
C LEU A 565 18.37 11.14 -19.91
N PHE A 566 17.17 11.41 -19.40
CA PHE A 566 16.01 11.74 -20.23
C PHE A 566 16.29 12.98 -21.09
N GLN A 567 16.83 14.06 -20.52
CA GLN A 567 17.12 15.28 -21.26
C GLN A 567 18.32 15.15 -22.22
N SER A 568 19.25 14.26 -21.90
CA SER A 568 20.45 14.01 -22.71
C SER A 568 20.20 13.05 -23.88
N ALA A 569 19.07 12.34 -23.87
CA ALA A 569 18.75 11.33 -24.87
C ALA A 569 18.42 11.95 -26.24
N SER A 570 19.28 11.71 -27.23
CA SER A 570 19.17 12.28 -28.60
C SER A 570 17.92 11.89 -29.38
N TRP A 571 17.17 10.87 -28.92
CA TRP A 571 15.93 10.42 -29.53
C TRP A 571 14.68 11.09 -28.93
N ILE A 572 14.85 11.87 -27.86
CA ILE A 572 13.75 12.55 -27.20
C ILE A 572 13.59 13.96 -27.82
N PRO A 573 12.37 14.36 -28.23
CA PRO A 573 12.15 15.69 -28.80
C PRO A 573 12.52 16.83 -27.84
N ALA A 574 13.24 17.84 -28.33
CA ALA A 574 13.72 18.97 -27.53
C ALA A 574 12.61 19.78 -26.83
N GLY A 575 11.37 19.73 -27.35
CA GLY A 575 10.17 20.38 -26.79
C GLY A 575 9.35 19.50 -25.83
N SER A 576 9.91 18.43 -25.30
CA SER A 576 9.24 17.59 -24.31
C SER A 576 8.77 18.41 -23.09
N PRO A 577 7.56 18.17 -22.54
CA PRO A 577 7.05 18.88 -21.36
C PRO A 577 7.99 18.83 -20.14
N ARG A 578 8.86 17.81 -20.06
CA ARG A 578 9.82 17.63 -18.95
C ARG A 578 11.18 18.28 -19.18
N SER A 579 11.47 18.77 -20.39
CA SER A 579 12.67 19.57 -20.67
C SER A 579 12.71 20.86 -19.83
N HIS A 580 11.58 21.29 -19.25
CA HIS A 580 11.45 22.51 -18.46
C HIS A 580 11.51 22.31 -16.94
N ARG A 581 11.60 21.08 -16.42
CA ARG A 581 11.80 20.84 -14.97
C ARG A 581 13.26 21.09 -14.58
N SER A 582 13.50 21.43 -13.30
CA SER A 582 14.84 21.61 -12.70
C SER A 582 15.72 20.37 -12.93
N ALA A 583 16.45 20.41 -14.05
CA ALA A 583 17.38 19.39 -14.46
C ALA A 583 18.52 19.29 -13.44
N CYS A 584 18.98 18.07 -13.18
CA CYS A 584 20.31 17.87 -12.62
C CYS A 584 21.32 18.54 -13.57
N SER A 585 22.17 19.43 -13.07
CA SER A 585 23.22 20.00 -13.92
C SER A 585 24.30 18.96 -14.20
N ARG A 586 25.10 19.16 -15.26
CA ARG A 586 26.27 18.31 -15.53
C ARG A 586 27.31 18.37 -14.40
N GLU A 587 27.31 19.41 -13.59
CA GLU A 587 28.19 19.58 -12.42
C GLU A 587 27.68 18.81 -11.19
N GLU A 588 26.36 18.65 -11.05
CA GLU A 588 25.73 17.89 -9.96
C GLU A 588 25.76 16.37 -10.22
N LEU A 589 25.84 15.96 -11.48
CA LEU A 589 25.78 14.57 -11.92
C LEU A 589 26.78 13.64 -11.21
N PRO A 590 28.09 13.96 -11.07
CA PRO A 590 29.05 13.07 -10.42
C PRO A 590 28.73 12.83 -8.94
N ARG A 591 28.14 13.83 -8.27
CA ARG A 591 27.71 13.71 -6.87
C ARG A 591 26.59 12.69 -6.74
N HIS A 592 25.53 12.84 -7.54
CA HIS A 592 24.39 11.91 -7.52
C HIS A 592 24.77 10.50 -7.95
N LEU A 593 25.67 10.36 -8.93
CA LEU A 593 26.18 9.05 -9.32
C LEU A 593 26.98 8.38 -8.18
N THR A 594 27.77 9.16 -7.44
CA THR A 594 28.50 8.66 -6.27
C THR A 594 27.54 8.24 -5.15
N GLU A 595 26.45 9.01 -4.94
CA GLU A 595 25.39 8.65 -3.99
C GLU A 595 24.71 7.34 -4.38
N LEU A 596 24.30 7.15 -5.64
CA LEU A 596 23.71 5.90 -6.12
C LEU A 596 24.65 4.68 -5.96
N LYS A 597 25.95 4.87 -6.19
CA LYS A 597 26.95 3.82 -5.95
C LYS A 597 27.04 3.44 -4.47
N LYS A 598 27.01 4.42 -3.56
CA LYS A 598 27.00 4.19 -2.10
C LYS A 598 25.72 3.49 -1.65
N GLN A 599 24.61 3.74 -2.34
CA GLN A 599 23.32 3.08 -2.10
C GLN A 599 23.21 1.70 -2.78
N TYR A 600 24.32 1.13 -3.24
CA TYR A 600 24.37 -0.20 -3.85
C TYR A 600 23.46 -0.37 -5.06
N LEU A 601 23.32 0.64 -5.93
CA LEU A 601 22.56 0.48 -7.18
C LEU A 601 23.08 -0.72 -7.99
N HIS A 602 22.18 -1.58 -8.47
CA HIS A 602 22.51 -2.80 -9.22
C HIS A 602 23.49 -2.54 -10.38
N LYS A 603 24.56 -3.35 -10.49
CA LYS A 603 25.66 -3.17 -11.45
C LYS A 603 25.21 -3.04 -12.89
N ALA A 604 24.21 -3.82 -13.31
CA ALA A 604 23.72 -3.78 -14.69
C ALA A 604 23.07 -2.44 -15.00
N VAL A 605 22.33 -1.87 -14.04
CA VAL A 605 21.71 -0.55 -14.17
C VAL A 605 22.78 0.53 -14.17
N LEU A 606 23.75 0.43 -13.27
CA LEU A 606 24.87 1.36 -13.20
C LEU A 606 25.69 1.38 -14.49
N ARG A 607 26.01 0.21 -15.08
CA ARG A 607 26.71 0.11 -16.36
C ARG A 607 25.95 0.79 -17.49
N MET A 608 24.63 0.53 -17.62
CA MET A 608 23.80 1.20 -18.62
C MET A 608 23.85 2.73 -18.47
N ILE A 609 23.85 3.24 -17.24
CA ILE A 609 24.00 4.68 -16.97
C ILE A 609 25.38 5.16 -17.42
N GLU A 610 26.45 4.49 -17.00
CA GLU A 610 27.83 4.85 -17.36
C GLU A 610 28.06 4.84 -18.87
N ASP A 611 27.54 3.83 -19.58
CA ASP A 611 27.61 3.71 -21.04
C ASP A 611 26.94 4.92 -21.73
N MET A 612 25.76 5.34 -21.27
CA MET A 612 25.06 6.52 -21.79
C MET A 612 25.75 7.85 -21.45
N LEU A 613 26.58 7.91 -20.40
CA LEU A 613 27.27 9.13 -19.96
C LEU A 613 28.63 9.35 -20.64
N LEU A 614 29.22 8.33 -21.26
CA LEU A 614 30.53 8.41 -21.94
C LEU A 614 30.46 9.09 -23.32
N GLN A 615 29.27 9.53 -23.75
CA GLN A 615 29.02 10.33 -24.95
C GLN A 615 28.90 11.82 -24.62
#